data_AF-A0A958FEB8-F1
#
_entry.id   AF-A0A958FEB8-F1
#
_cell.length_a   1.000
_cell.length_b   1.000
_cell.length_c   1.000
_cell.angle_alpha   90.00
_cell.angle_beta   90.00
_cell.angle_gamma   90.00
#
_symmetry.space_group_name_H-M   'P 1'
#
loop_
_entity.id
_entity.type
_entity.pdbx_description
1 polymer ?
#
loop_
_entity_poly.entity_id
_entity_poly.type
_entity_poly.pdbx_seq_one_letter_code
_entity_poly.pdbx_strand_id
1 'polypeptide(L)'
;MTKKLDLAKDWLPRYTGTRIDEFGDYILLTNFSNYLEKFADQGKCDIKGEGRPMQTATNSAGVTMINFGMGSPNAATIIDLLSVRAPKGLLFLGKCGGLK
;
A
#
# COMPACT_ATOMS: atom_id res chain seq x y z
N MET A 1 10.36 9.71 -20.22
CA MET A 1 10.25 9.47 -18.75
C MET A 1 8.97 10.06 -18.14
N THR A 2 8.29 11.00 -18.79
CA THR A 2 7.08 11.70 -18.31
C THR A 2 5.78 10.87 -18.27
N LYS A 3 5.48 10.06 -19.30
CA LYS A 3 4.18 9.35 -19.40
C LYS A 3 3.88 8.34 -18.27
N LYS A 4 4.88 7.60 -17.77
CA LYS A 4 4.66 6.59 -16.70
C LYS A 4 4.31 7.25 -15.37
N LEU A 5 4.87 8.44 -15.13
CA LEU A 5 4.71 9.18 -13.89
C LEU A 5 3.30 9.75 -13.75
N ASP A 6 2.79 10.31 -14.84
CA ASP A 6 1.43 10.86 -14.89
C ASP A 6 0.38 9.73 -14.82
N LEU A 7 0.62 8.61 -15.51
CA LEU A 7 -0.27 7.45 -15.46
C LEU A 7 -0.38 6.87 -14.03
N ALA A 8 0.74 6.70 -13.33
CA ALA A 8 0.71 6.13 -11.97
C ALA A 8 0.00 7.05 -10.97
N LYS A 9 0.13 8.37 -11.11
CA LYS A 9 -0.59 9.36 -10.28
C LYS A 9 -2.10 9.25 -10.43
N ASP A 10 -2.58 8.95 -11.63
CA ASP A 10 -4.01 8.75 -11.88
C ASP A 10 -4.51 7.37 -11.43
N TRP A 11 -3.65 6.36 -11.47
CA TRP A 11 -4.03 4.97 -11.20
C TRP A 11 -3.93 4.62 -9.71
N LEU A 12 -2.90 5.09 -9.01
CA LEU A 12 -2.70 4.80 -7.59
C LEU A 12 -3.96 5.11 -6.75
N PRO A 13 -4.62 6.28 -6.90
CA PRO A 13 -5.87 6.55 -6.20
C PRO A 13 -6.98 5.60 -6.64
N ARG A 14 -7.08 5.19 -7.91
CA ARG A 14 -8.12 4.26 -8.38
C ARG A 14 -8.05 2.89 -7.68
N TYR A 15 -6.85 2.37 -7.48
CA TYR A 15 -6.64 1.10 -6.78
C TYR A 15 -6.75 1.22 -5.26
N THR A 16 -6.29 2.35 -4.70
CA THR A 16 -6.09 2.48 -3.24
C THR A 16 -7.08 3.37 -2.51
N GLY A 17 -7.75 4.26 -3.23
CA GLY A 17 -8.56 5.32 -2.63
C GLY A 17 -7.75 6.46 -2.02
N THR A 18 -6.42 6.41 -2.11
CA THR A 18 -5.51 7.35 -1.44
C THR A 18 -4.70 8.09 -2.48
N ARG A 19 -4.62 9.42 -2.34
CA ARG A 19 -3.80 10.22 -3.24
C ARG A 19 -2.32 10.03 -2.94
N ILE A 20 -1.47 10.27 -3.95
CA ILE A 20 -0.03 10.03 -3.83
C ILE A 20 0.64 10.85 -2.71
N ASP A 21 0.15 12.07 -2.46
CA ASP A 21 0.62 12.98 -1.42
C ASP A 21 0.26 12.53 0.00
N GLU A 22 -0.67 11.58 0.13
CA GLU A 22 -1.12 11.04 1.42
C GLU A 22 -0.36 9.77 1.83
N PHE A 23 0.54 9.28 0.98
CA PHE A 23 1.44 8.18 1.33
C PHE A 23 2.64 8.70 2.12
N GLY A 24 2.95 7.99 3.20
CA GLY A 24 4.16 8.18 3.99
C GLY A 24 5.44 7.81 3.21
N ASP A 25 6.58 8.13 3.82
CA ASP A 25 7.89 7.83 3.23
C ASP A 25 8.27 6.35 3.38
N TYR A 26 7.64 5.63 4.30
CA TYR A 26 7.89 4.22 4.55
C TYR A 26 6.63 3.40 4.30
N ILE A 27 6.77 2.28 3.57
CA ILE A 27 5.64 1.45 3.16
C ILE A 27 5.71 0.08 3.83
N LEU A 28 4.58 -0.35 4.39
CA LEU A 28 4.33 -1.72 4.81
C LEU A 28 3.33 -2.36 3.84
N LEU A 29 3.72 -3.43 3.15
CA LEU A 29 2.80 -4.23 2.37
C LEU A 29 2.27 -5.39 3.21
N THR A 30 1.01 -5.74 3.01
CA THR A 30 0.42 -6.96 3.57
C THR A 30 -0.58 -7.56 2.58
N ASN A 31 -0.89 -8.85 2.79
CA ASN A 31 -1.97 -9.56 2.11
C ASN A 31 -3.08 -9.99 3.09
N PHE A 32 -3.11 -9.43 4.31
CA PHE A 32 -4.08 -9.75 5.36
C PHE A 32 -4.79 -8.49 5.87
N SER A 33 -6.13 -8.45 5.74
CA SER A 33 -6.93 -7.30 6.20
C SER A 33 -6.78 -7.04 7.70
N ASN A 34 -6.66 -8.08 8.51
CA ASN A 34 -6.43 -7.97 9.96
C ASN A 34 -5.15 -7.18 10.31
N TYR A 35 -4.09 -7.25 9.49
CA TYR A 35 -2.89 -6.44 9.74
C TYR A 35 -3.18 -4.96 9.51
N LEU A 36 -3.93 -4.63 8.47
CA LEU A 36 -4.33 -3.27 8.17
C LEU A 36 -5.24 -2.69 9.25
N GLU A 37 -6.24 -3.46 9.71
CA GLU A 37 -7.15 -3.07 10.79
C GLU A 37 -6.39 -2.77 12.09
N LYS A 38 -5.47 -3.67 12.48
CA LYS A 38 -4.63 -3.47 13.68
C LYS A 38 -3.68 -2.28 13.53
N PHE A 39 -3.10 -2.10 12.35
CA PHE A 39 -2.24 -0.96 12.08
C PHE A 39 -3.01 0.36 12.19
N ALA A 40 -4.22 0.41 11.63
CA ALA A 40 -5.10 1.58 11.68
C ALA A 40 -5.50 1.92 13.11
N ASP A 41 -5.91 0.94 13.91
CA ASP A 41 -6.26 1.13 15.33
C ASP A 41 -5.07 1.61 16.17
N GLN A 42 -3.91 0.96 16.04
CA GLN A 42 -2.68 1.34 16.75
C GLN A 42 -2.16 2.72 16.32
N GLY A 43 -2.22 3.00 15.02
CA GLY A 43 -1.79 4.25 14.42
C GLY A 43 -2.79 5.39 14.57
N LYS A 44 -3.98 5.13 15.12
CA LYS A 44 -5.10 6.08 15.22
C LYS A 44 -5.38 6.77 13.88
N CYS A 45 -5.41 5.99 12.80
CA CYS A 45 -5.61 6.50 11.45
C CYS A 45 -6.71 5.74 10.71
N ASP A 46 -7.34 6.41 9.75
CA ASP A 46 -8.46 5.85 9.01
C ASP A 46 -7.99 4.94 7.87
N ILE A 47 -8.73 3.84 7.67
CA ILE A 47 -8.58 3.01 6.49
C ILE A 47 -9.25 3.72 5.32
N LYS A 48 -8.54 3.80 4.20
CA LYS A 48 -9.03 4.34 2.93
C LYS A 48 -9.12 3.23 1.89
N GLY A 49 -10.00 3.45 0.91
CA GLY A 49 -10.21 2.53 -0.20
C GLY A 49 -11.08 1.33 0.15
N GLU A 50 -12.00 1.45 1.12
CA GLU A 50 -13.03 0.43 1.33
C GLU A 50 -13.74 0.10 0.00
N GLY A 51 -13.91 -1.20 -0.28
CA GLY A 51 -14.45 -1.69 -1.55
C GLY A 51 -13.51 -1.60 -2.76
N ARG A 52 -12.31 -1.02 -2.63
CA ARG A 52 -11.29 -1.00 -3.69
C ARG A 52 -10.34 -2.21 -3.59
N PRO A 53 -9.57 -2.52 -4.65
CA PRO A 53 -8.68 -3.67 -4.65
C PRO A 53 -7.56 -3.62 -3.60
N MET A 54 -7.11 -2.42 -3.19
CA MET A 54 -5.93 -2.28 -2.32
C MET A 54 -6.13 -1.24 -1.21
N GLN A 55 -6.66 -1.62 -0.05
CA GLN A 55 -6.90 -0.67 1.04
C GLN A 55 -5.59 -0.15 1.65
N THR A 56 -5.64 1.07 2.19
CA THR A 56 -4.45 1.71 2.79
C THR A 56 -4.79 2.41 4.09
N ALA A 57 -3.79 2.56 4.96
CA ALA A 57 -3.87 3.43 6.13
C ALA A 57 -2.51 4.11 6.30
N THR A 58 -2.50 5.42 6.53
CA THR A 58 -1.27 6.21 6.77
C THR A 58 -1.32 6.79 8.17
N ASN A 59 -0.31 6.52 9.00
CA ASN A 59 -0.22 7.06 10.35
C ASN A 59 0.58 8.37 10.39
N SER A 60 0.55 9.06 11.53
CA SER A 60 1.26 10.33 11.75
C SER A 60 2.78 10.22 11.77
N ALA A 61 3.33 9.00 11.88
CA ALA A 61 4.78 8.74 11.83
C ALA A 61 5.32 8.64 10.39
N GLY A 62 4.48 8.84 9.37
CA GLY A 62 4.89 8.76 7.97
C GLY A 62 5.07 7.33 7.46
N VAL A 63 4.37 6.37 8.07
CA VAL A 63 4.28 4.97 7.61
C VAL A 63 2.91 4.73 6.99
N THR A 64 2.88 4.15 5.79
CA THR A 64 1.64 3.70 5.15
C THR A 64 1.62 2.19 5.08
N MET A 65 0.57 1.57 5.61
CA MET A 65 0.27 0.16 5.36
C MET A 65 -0.67 0.03 4.16
N ILE A 66 -0.38 -0.92 3.27
CA ILE A 66 -1.16 -1.22 2.07
C ILE A 66 -1.47 -2.71 2.06
N ASN A 67 -2.75 -3.04 2.09
CA ASN A 67 -3.21 -4.38 1.80
C ASN A 67 -3.37 -4.53 0.29
N PHE A 68 -2.45 -5.23 -0.38
CA PHE A 68 -2.55 -5.43 -1.83
C PHE A 68 -3.40 -6.66 -2.22
N GLY A 69 -3.95 -7.37 -1.24
CA GLY A 69 -4.64 -8.63 -1.44
C GLY A 69 -3.68 -9.78 -1.75
N MET A 70 -4.14 -10.78 -2.50
CA MET A 70 -3.36 -11.98 -2.82
C MET A 70 -2.96 -12.05 -4.29
N GLY A 71 -1.82 -12.69 -4.56
CA GLY A 71 -1.34 -12.98 -5.90
C GLY A 71 -0.19 -12.07 -6.36
N SER A 72 0.73 -12.65 -7.14
CA SER A 72 1.86 -11.92 -7.74
C SER A 72 1.45 -10.76 -8.67
N PRO A 73 0.31 -10.78 -9.40
CA PRO A 73 -0.07 -9.64 -10.25
C PRO A 73 -0.35 -8.38 -9.44
N ASN A 74 -1.03 -8.50 -8.30
CA ASN A 74 -1.31 -7.37 -7.42
C ASN A 74 -0.02 -6.83 -6.78
N ALA A 75 0.87 -7.73 -6.36
CA ALA A 75 2.18 -7.34 -5.82
C ALA A 75 3.01 -6.56 -6.85
N ALA A 76 3.09 -7.03 -8.10
CA ALA A 76 3.79 -6.31 -9.16
C ALA A 76 3.14 -4.95 -9.44
N THR A 77 1.81 -4.91 -9.50
CA THR A 77 1.04 -3.69 -9.77
C THR A 77 1.30 -2.63 -8.70
N ILE A 78 1.22 -2.97 -7.41
CA ILE A 78 1.43 -1.98 -6.35
C ILE A 78 2.87 -1.46 -6.32
N ILE A 79 3.86 -2.32 -6.58
CA ILE A 79 5.27 -1.90 -6.66
C ILE A 79 5.49 -0.93 -7.83
N ASP A 80 4.91 -1.22 -9.01
CA ASP A 80 4.97 -0.32 -10.16
C ASP A 80 4.34 1.03 -9.86
N LEU A 81 3.18 1.06 -9.19
CA LEU A 81 2.51 2.30 -8.81
C LEU A 81 3.29 3.10 -7.75
N LEU A 82 3.87 2.42 -6.75
CA LEU A 82 4.68 3.05 -5.70
C LEU A 82 6.02 3.59 -6.21
N SER A 83 6.53 3.11 -7.35
CA SER A 83 7.76 3.63 -7.96
C SER A 83 7.71 5.15 -8.18
N VAL A 84 6.52 5.70 -8.38
CA VAL A 84 6.30 7.15 -8.58
C VAL A 84 6.24 7.93 -7.27
N ARG A 85 5.85 7.29 -6.16
CA ARG A 85 5.95 7.89 -4.82
C ARG A 85 7.39 7.93 -4.31
N ALA A 86 8.26 7.07 -4.86
CA ALA A 86 9.66 6.93 -4.46
C ALA A 86 9.83 6.84 -2.93
N PRO A 87 9.24 5.83 -2.27
CA PRO A 87 9.37 5.66 -0.82
C PRO A 87 10.82 5.37 -0.43
N LYS A 88 11.21 5.75 0.80
CA LYS A 88 12.55 5.53 1.36
C LYS A 88 12.80 4.07 1.72
N GLY A 89 11.74 3.31 2.00
CA GLY A 89 11.84 1.90 2.32
C GLY A 89 10.49 1.19 2.22
N LEU A 90 10.53 -0.10 1.91
CA LEU A 90 9.37 -0.95 1.81
C LEU A 90 9.65 -2.30 2.47
N LEU A 91 8.70 -2.76 3.28
CA LEU A 91 8.74 -4.09 3.90
C LEU A 91 7.43 -4.83 3.65
N PHE A 92 7.51 -6.12 3.29
CA PHE A 92 6.34 -6.97 3.13
C PHE A 92 6.13 -7.84 4.38
N LEU A 93 4.98 -7.66 5.03
CA LEU A 93 4.50 -8.41 6.18
C LEU A 93 3.46 -9.44 5.73
N GLY A 94 3.93 -10.63 5.37
CA GLY A 94 3.11 -11.73 4.89
C GLY A 94 3.29 -13.01 5.71
N LYS A 95 2.73 -14.11 5.19
CA LYS A 95 2.97 -15.46 5.70
C LYS A 95 3.76 -16.26 4.68
N CYS A 96 4.54 -17.23 5.16
CA CYS A 96 5.12 -18.27 4.34
C CYS A 96 4.68 -19.65 4.88
N GLY A 97 4.56 -20.64 4.00
CA GLY A 97 4.44 -22.02 4.41
C GLY A 97 5.82 -22.53 4.79
N GLY A 98 5.99 -23.05 6.00
CA GLY A 98 7.23 -23.70 6.41
C GLY A 98 7.42 -24.98 5.59
N LEU A 99 8.54 -25.06 4.88
CA LEU A 99 8.99 -26.30 4.26
C LEU A 99 10.18 -26.82 5.07
N LYS A 100 10.14 -28.11 5.41
CA LYS A 100 11.24 -28.90 5.95
C LYS A 100 11.58 -29.97 4.92
#